data_AF-A0AAN6TDZ9-F1
#
_entry.id   AF-A0AAN6TDZ9-F1
#
_cell.length_a   1.000
_cell.length_b   1.000
_cell.length_c   1.000
_cell.angle_alpha   90.00
_cell.angle_beta   90.00
_cell.angle_gamma   90.00
#
_symmetry.space_group_name_H-M   'P 1'
#
loop_
_entity.id
_entity.type
_entity.pdbx_description
1 polymer ?
#
loop_
_entity_poly.entity_id
_entity_poly.type
_entity_poly.pdbx_seq_one_letter_code
_entity_poly.pdbx_strand_id
1 'polypeptide(L)'
;MDRMNFIPGKEAQNEIFAAQGHIFFDRQTALNFADEFILKSPPALAGQPGNSNFNPSILYQTMLTCLSEGDQVDIWFGLREPDPANEGDEIDPSGELVGHTWATLRTAAAGNGRENLTYLYEVGRRTPPLSDAQAVRAFNAYRDALAVFRQEQPPVHLPIPTNLPRHVQEPPREWNGKPVISRALAPSNLYHSSGRTWFFVDLSMAQGDDPHRPAVLSRPMRAFDALVLAAIMTLVMNRPPLVFGFSGKSPEGLGKMPVAFRRAHYEADGRVEPTADTPLLVL
;
A
#
# COMPACT_ATOMS: atom_id res chain seq x y z
N MET A 1 -21.15 -18.93 -9.50
CA MET A 1 -20.91 -17.52 -9.12
C MET A 1 -20.92 -17.53 -7.61
N ASP A 2 -19.74 -17.61 -7.01
CA ASP A 2 -19.55 -17.58 -5.56
C ASP A 2 -18.05 -17.42 -5.29
N ARG A 3 -17.74 -16.77 -4.15
CA ARG A 3 -16.43 -16.44 -3.59
C ARG A 3 -15.89 -15.04 -3.91
N MET A 4 -16.52 -14.05 -3.26
CA MET A 4 -15.75 -13.32 -2.25
C MET A 4 -15.39 -14.32 -1.14
N ASN A 5 -14.36 -15.16 -1.33
CA ASN A 5 -13.82 -15.90 -0.19
C ASN A 5 -12.95 -14.93 0.58
N PHE A 6 -13.64 -14.17 1.39
CA PHE A 6 -13.11 -13.39 2.46
C PHE A 6 -12.40 -14.33 3.44
N ILE A 7 -11.08 -14.44 3.32
CA ILE A 7 -10.26 -15.04 4.39
C ILE A 7 -9.18 -14.03 4.79
N PRO A 8 -9.51 -13.05 5.64
CA PRO A 8 -8.53 -12.58 6.60
C PRO A 8 -8.15 -13.79 7.48
N GLY A 9 -6.86 -14.10 7.61
CA GLY A 9 -6.47 -15.23 8.45
C GLY A 9 -4.98 -15.55 8.47
N LYS A 10 -4.67 -16.57 9.28
CA LYS A 10 -3.35 -17.16 9.58
C LYS A 10 -2.48 -17.45 8.35
N GLU A 11 -3.08 -17.64 7.18
CA GLU A 11 -2.38 -17.91 5.93
C GLU A 11 -1.45 -16.77 5.50
N ALA A 12 -1.91 -15.51 5.55
CA ALA A 12 -1.05 -14.37 5.23
C ALA A 12 0.13 -14.26 6.21
N GLN A 13 -0.09 -14.62 7.47
CA GLN A 13 0.96 -14.59 8.49
C GLN A 13 1.97 -15.70 8.24
N ASN A 14 1.49 -16.91 7.92
CA ASN A 14 2.34 -18.03 7.53
C ASN A 14 3.14 -17.75 6.26
N GLU A 15 2.56 -17.10 5.25
CA GLU A 15 3.25 -16.68 4.04
C GLU A 15 4.37 -15.68 4.39
N ILE A 16 4.08 -14.70 5.25
CA ILE A 16 5.07 -13.75 5.79
C ILE A 16 6.26 -14.44 6.44
N PHE A 17 6.00 -15.42 7.28
CA PHE A 17 7.05 -16.21 7.90
C PHE A 17 7.80 -17.10 6.89
N ALA A 18 7.08 -17.73 5.96
CA ALA A 18 7.67 -18.65 4.98
C ALA A 18 8.60 -17.94 3.99
N ALA A 19 8.34 -16.67 3.69
CA ALA A 19 9.18 -15.87 2.81
C ALA A 19 10.55 -15.51 3.41
N GLN A 20 10.81 -15.78 4.69
CA GLN A 20 12.10 -15.49 5.35
C GLN A 20 12.58 -14.03 5.16
N GLY A 21 11.64 -13.10 5.00
CA GLY A 21 11.97 -11.69 4.77
C GLY A 21 12.44 -11.34 3.35
N HIS A 22 12.20 -12.23 2.37
CA HIS A 22 12.57 -11.99 0.98
C HIS A 22 11.51 -12.55 0.03
N ILE A 23 11.07 -11.71 -0.90
CA ILE A 23 10.25 -12.10 -2.04
C ILE A 23 11.00 -11.66 -3.29
N PHE A 24 10.99 -12.49 -4.32
CA PHE A 24 11.39 -12.06 -5.64
C PHE A 24 10.34 -12.42 -6.66
N PHE A 25 10.28 -11.64 -7.73
CA PHE A 25 9.41 -11.92 -8.85
C PHE A 25 10.02 -11.43 -10.16
N ASP A 26 9.51 -12.01 -11.24
CA ASP A 26 9.94 -11.77 -12.60
C ASP A 26 8.83 -11.12 -13.44
N ARG A 27 9.11 -10.95 -14.73
CA ARG A 27 8.14 -10.43 -15.70
C ARG A 27 6.83 -11.22 -15.70
N GLN A 28 6.85 -12.56 -15.64
CA GLN A 28 5.63 -13.35 -15.72
C GLN A 28 4.70 -13.06 -14.54
N THR A 29 5.27 -12.87 -13.35
CA THR A 29 4.50 -12.48 -12.18
C THR A 29 3.87 -11.10 -12.34
N ALA A 30 4.60 -10.12 -12.88
CA ALA A 30 4.05 -8.79 -13.16
C ALA A 30 2.88 -8.83 -14.16
N LEU A 31 2.96 -9.67 -15.20
CA LEU A 31 1.88 -9.90 -16.15
C LEU A 31 0.64 -10.49 -15.45
N ASN A 32 0.83 -11.50 -14.59
CA ASN A 32 -0.28 -12.10 -13.83
C ASN A 32 -0.97 -11.07 -12.91
N PHE A 33 -0.21 -10.15 -12.33
CA PHE A 33 -0.74 -9.05 -11.53
C PHE A 33 -1.50 -8.03 -12.38
N ALA A 34 -1.07 -7.76 -13.61
CA ALA A 34 -1.80 -6.90 -14.53
C ALA A 34 -3.19 -7.46 -14.84
N ASP A 35 -3.27 -8.76 -15.11
CA ASP A 35 -4.52 -9.47 -15.36
C ASP A 35 -5.45 -9.43 -14.14
N GLU A 36 -4.90 -9.64 -12.95
CA GLU A 36 -5.68 -9.77 -11.73
C GLU A 36 -6.14 -8.43 -11.14
N PHE A 37 -5.28 -7.40 -11.17
CA PHE A 37 -5.52 -6.15 -10.45
C PHE A 37 -5.86 -4.97 -11.35
N ILE A 38 -5.50 -4.99 -12.64
CA ILE A 38 -5.87 -3.93 -13.59
C ILE A 38 -7.10 -4.34 -14.41
N LEU A 39 -7.06 -5.47 -15.13
CA LEU A 39 -8.16 -5.85 -16.03
C LEU A 39 -9.46 -6.17 -15.26
N LYS A 40 -9.34 -6.77 -14.08
CA LYS A 40 -10.47 -7.07 -13.20
C LYS A 40 -10.76 -5.96 -12.19
N SER A 41 -10.10 -4.80 -12.31
CA SER A 41 -10.47 -3.65 -11.48
C SER A 41 -11.94 -3.28 -11.76
N PRO A 42 -12.73 -2.92 -10.73
CA PRO A 42 -14.15 -2.64 -10.93
C PRO A 42 -14.36 -1.54 -11.98
N PRO A 43 -15.19 -1.77 -13.03
CA PRO A 43 -15.47 -0.77 -14.07
C PRO A 43 -16.02 0.56 -13.51
N ALA A 44 -16.58 0.53 -12.31
CA ALA A 44 -17.26 1.66 -11.68
C ALA A 44 -16.35 2.79 -11.18
N LEU A 45 -15.04 2.56 -10.97
CA LEU A 45 -14.13 3.64 -10.58
C LEU A 45 -13.65 4.47 -11.78
N ALA A 46 -13.63 3.89 -12.98
CA ALA A 46 -13.26 4.58 -14.22
C ALA A 46 -14.37 5.51 -14.77
N GLY A 47 -15.60 5.39 -14.25
CA GLY A 47 -16.78 6.11 -14.75
C GLY A 47 -17.35 7.17 -13.80
N GLN A 48 -16.72 7.44 -12.65
CA GLN A 48 -17.23 8.49 -11.75
C GLN A 48 -17.00 9.90 -12.33
N PRO A 49 -17.98 10.82 -12.23
CA PRO A 49 -17.83 12.20 -12.68
C PRO A 49 -16.66 12.86 -11.92
N GLY A 50 -15.59 13.17 -12.65
CA GLY A 50 -14.34 13.73 -12.09
C GLY A 50 -13.10 12.83 -12.25
N ASN A 51 -13.26 11.55 -12.64
CA ASN A 51 -12.15 10.62 -12.87
C ASN A 51 -11.81 10.42 -14.35
N SER A 52 -11.80 11.50 -15.14
CA SER A 52 -11.57 11.47 -16.59
C SER A 52 -10.15 11.06 -17.02
N ASN A 53 -9.24 10.84 -16.07
CA ASN A 53 -7.81 10.65 -16.33
C ASN A 53 -7.31 9.22 -16.03
N PHE A 54 -8.16 8.33 -15.51
CA PHE A 54 -7.79 6.93 -15.35
C PHE A 54 -8.17 6.13 -16.60
N ASN A 55 -7.15 5.72 -17.36
CA ASN A 55 -7.33 4.83 -18.51
C ASN A 55 -6.74 3.46 -18.17
N PRO A 56 -7.58 2.46 -17.80
CA PRO A 56 -7.10 1.14 -17.41
C PRO A 56 -6.34 0.45 -18.55
N SER A 57 -6.67 0.75 -19.81
CA SER A 57 -5.94 0.22 -20.97
C SER A 57 -4.51 0.77 -21.04
N ILE A 58 -4.30 2.05 -20.78
CA ILE A 58 -2.95 2.64 -20.75
C ILE A 58 -2.15 2.03 -19.60
N LEU A 59 -2.73 1.99 -18.40
CA LEU A 59 -2.09 1.39 -17.23
C LEU A 59 -1.70 -0.08 -17.49
N TYR A 60 -2.61 -0.86 -18.05
CA TYR A 60 -2.35 -2.25 -18.42
C TYR A 60 -1.19 -2.35 -19.41
N GLN A 61 -1.21 -1.58 -20.50
CA GLN A 61 -0.12 -1.59 -21.49
C GLN A 61 1.23 -1.17 -20.91
N THR A 62 1.26 -0.17 -20.02
CA THR A 62 2.50 0.22 -19.32
C THR A 62 3.00 -0.88 -18.38
N MET A 63 2.10 -1.59 -17.69
CA MET A 63 2.49 -2.72 -16.84
C MET A 63 3.05 -3.89 -17.67
N LEU A 64 2.52 -4.16 -18.87
CA LEU A 64 3.05 -5.22 -19.75
C LEU A 64 4.51 -5.01 -20.17
N THR A 65 5.00 -3.76 -20.13
CA THR A 65 6.35 -3.41 -20.58
C THR A 65 7.28 -2.96 -19.45
N CYS A 66 6.83 -2.96 -18.19
CA CYS A 66 7.60 -2.43 -17.06
C CYS A 66 8.84 -3.27 -16.66
N LEU A 67 8.91 -4.53 -17.08
CA LEU A 67 10.04 -5.44 -16.86
C LEU A 67 10.46 -6.08 -18.17
N SER A 68 11.75 -6.08 -18.47
CA SER A 68 12.33 -6.80 -19.61
C SER A 68 12.48 -8.29 -19.31
N GLU A 69 12.76 -9.09 -20.35
CA GLU A 69 13.15 -10.49 -20.14
C GLU A 69 14.45 -10.56 -19.36
N GLY A 70 14.47 -11.38 -18.29
CA GLY A 70 15.61 -11.52 -17.38
C GLY A 70 15.68 -10.48 -16.25
N ASP A 71 14.83 -9.44 -16.25
CA ASP A 71 14.74 -8.53 -15.11
C ASP A 71 14.09 -9.23 -13.90
N GLN A 72 14.59 -8.90 -12.71
CA GLN A 72 14.08 -9.44 -11.44
C GLN A 72 13.89 -8.31 -10.44
N VAL A 73 12.78 -8.36 -9.71
CA VAL A 73 12.55 -7.48 -8.56
C VAL A 73 12.75 -8.29 -7.29
N ASP A 74 13.54 -7.75 -6.38
CA ASP A 74 13.78 -8.26 -5.04
C ASP A 74 13.09 -7.34 -4.02
N ILE A 75 12.32 -7.92 -3.11
CA ILE A 75 11.69 -7.22 -1.98
C ILE A 75 12.20 -7.85 -0.69
N TRP A 76 12.89 -7.05 0.11
CA TRP A 76 13.43 -7.45 1.40
C TRP A 76 12.61 -6.80 2.51
N PHE A 77 12.32 -7.55 3.56
CA PHE A 77 11.65 -7.07 4.77
C PHE A 77 12.09 -7.92 5.95
N GLY A 78 12.24 -7.33 7.12
CA GLY A 78 12.62 -8.09 8.30
C GLY A 78 12.35 -7.32 9.57
N LEU A 79 12.23 -8.07 10.67
CA LEU A 79 12.05 -7.53 12.00
C LEU A 79 13.10 -8.05 12.93
N ARG A 80 13.55 -7.17 13.83
CA ARG A 80 14.34 -7.52 15.01
C ARG A 80 13.93 -6.65 16.18
N GLU A 81 14.21 -7.13 17.38
CA GLU A 81 14.06 -6.33 18.59
C GLU A 81 14.98 -5.08 18.52
N PRO A 82 14.54 -3.93 19.08
CA PRO A 82 15.43 -2.80 19.29
C PRO A 82 16.60 -3.23 20.16
N ASP A 83 17.83 -2.91 19.74
CA ASP A 83 19.01 -3.15 20.55
C ASP A 83 19.37 -1.83 21.29
N PRO A 84 19.24 -1.78 22.63
CA PRO A 84 19.60 -0.59 23.40
C PRO A 84 21.07 -0.15 23.22
N ALA A 85 21.94 -1.05 22.75
CA ALA A 85 23.35 -0.75 22.47
C ALA A 85 23.57 -0.06 21.10
N ASN A 86 22.56 -0.02 20.23
CA ASN A 86 22.65 0.64 18.93
C ASN A 86 22.01 2.04 19.03
N GLU A 87 22.80 3.11 18.90
CA GLU A 87 22.37 4.51 19.10
C GLU A 87 21.22 4.98 18.16
N GLY A 88 20.81 4.15 17.19
CA GLY A 88 19.65 4.41 16.32
C GLY A 88 18.37 3.63 16.64
N ASP A 89 18.42 2.67 17.57
CA ASP A 89 17.30 1.78 17.92
C ASP A 89 16.60 2.28 19.19
N GLU A 90 15.66 3.21 19.04
CA GLU A 90 14.83 3.64 20.16
C GLU A 90 13.82 2.54 20.54
N ILE A 91 13.52 2.37 21.82
CA ILE A 91 12.38 1.53 22.24
C ILE A 91 11.12 2.39 22.12
N ASP A 92 10.24 2.05 21.19
CA ASP A 92 8.96 2.76 21.09
C ASP A 92 8.01 2.29 22.20
N PRO A 93 7.24 3.18 22.83
CA PRO A 93 6.17 2.79 23.74
C PRO A 93 5.14 1.84 23.11
N SER A 94 5.03 1.85 21.78
CA SER A 94 4.22 0.92 21.01
C SER A 94 4.71 -0.53 20.97
N GLY A 95 5.99 -0.77 21.26
CA GLY A 95 6.66 -2.05 20.99
C GLY A 95 7.00 -2.27 19.51
N GLU A 96 7.08 -1.21 18.69
CA GLU A 96 7.41 -1.33 17.27
C GLU A 96 8.84 -1.87 17.06
N LEU A 97 8.90 -3.11 16.54
CA LEU A 97 10.14 -3.80 16.17
C LEU A 97 10.93 -3.02 15.09
N VAL A 98 12.26 -3.11 15.15
CA VAL A 98 13.15 -2.46 14.19
C VAL A 98 13.15 -3.25 12.88
N GLY A 99 12.85 -2.57 11.77
CA GLY A 99 12.76 -3.21 10.48
C GLY A 99 12.56 -2.25 9.33
N HIS A 100 13.11 -2.63 8.18
CA HIS A 100 12.96 -1.92 6.92
C HIS A 100 12.42 -2.90 5.87
N THR A 101 11.44 -2.45 5.10
CA THR A 101 11.04 -3.06 3.85
C THR A 101 11.64 -2.23 2.73
N TRP A 102 12.31 -2.84 1.76
CA TRP A 102 12.74 -2.16 0.55
C TRP A 102 12.61 -3.06 -0.67
N ALA A 103 12.40 -2.44 -1.82
CA ALA A 103 12.35 -3.12 -3.11
C ALA A 103 13.45 -2.60 -4.03
N THR A 104 14.06 -3.51 -4.78
CA THR A 104 15.10 -3.22 -5.76
C THR A 104 14.85 -3.94 -7.07
N LEU A 105 15.08 -3.25 -8.18
CA LEU A 105 15.12 -3.84 -9.51
C LEU A 105 16.56 -4.22 -9.86
N ARG A 106 16.75 -5.45 -10.32
CA ARG A 106 17.97 -5.94 -10.96
C ARG A 106 17.70 -6.09 -12.45
N THR A 107 18.46 -5.36 -13.26
CA THR A 107 18.29 -5.40 -14.73
C THR A 107 19.22 -6.42 -15.38
N ALA A 108 18.70 -7.19 -16.34
CA ALA A 108 19.50 -8.16 -17.10
C ALA A 108 20.55 -7.49 -18.02
N ALA A 109 20.33 -6.21 -18.35
CA ALA A 109 21.16 -5.42 -19.27
C ALA A 109 22.54 -5.02 -18.74
N ALA A 110 22.94 -5.50 -17.56
CA ALA A 110 24.29 -5.34 -16.99
C ALA A 110 25.35 -6.19 -17.75
N GLY A 111 25.46 -6.01 -19.08
CA GLY A 111 26.44 -6.66 -19.95
C GLY A 111 27.91 -6.27 -19.69
N ASN A 112 28.17 -5.56 -18.61
CA ASN A 112 29.46 -5.07 -18.14
C ASN A 112 29.88 -5.67 -16.78
N GLY A 113 29.16 -6.71 -16.30
CA GLY A 113 29.52 -7.44 -15.07
C GLY A 113 29.28 -6.67 -13.77
N ARG A 114 28.58 -5.53 -13.83
CA ARG A 114 28.08 -4.80 -12.65
C ARG A 114 26.56 -4.84 -12.66
N GLU A 115 25.98 -5.60 -11.73
CA GLU A 115 24.55 -5.56 -11.45
C GLU A 115 24.11 -4.09 -11.24
N ASN A 116 23.26 -3.57 -12.14
CA ASN A 116 22.60 -2.28 -11.93
C ASN A 116 21.40 -2.55 -11.02
N LEU A 117 21.59 -2.26 -9.73
CA LEU A 117 20.57 -2.36 -8.69
C LEU A 117 19.91 -0.98 -8.49
N THR A 118 18.62 -0.87 -8.84
CA THR A 118 17.85 0.36 -8.67
C THR A 118 16.88 0.22 -7.50
N TYR A 119 16.93 1.14 -6.53
CA TYR A 119 15.94 1.18 -5.44
C TYR A 119 14.59 1.67 -5.97
N LEU A 120 13.54 0.89 -5.72
CA LEU A 120 12.17 1.24 -6.07
C LEU A 120 11.50 1.99 -4.91
N TYR A 121 11.56 1.44 -3.71
CA TYR A 121 11.08 2.10 -2.50
C TYR A 121 11.77 1.56 -1.26
N GLU A 122 11.70 2.35 -0.18
CA GLU A 122 12.04 1.95 1.17
C GLU A 122 10.99 2.48 2.16
N VAL A 123 10.70 1.67 3.18
CA VAL A 123 9.91 2.07 4.32
C VAL A 123 10.40 1.35 5.57
N GLY A 124 10.50 2.08 6.67
CA GLY A 124 10.77 1.52 7.97
C GLY A 124 10.15 2.39 9.05
N ARG A 125 10.44 2.04 10.29
CA ARG A 125 9.90 2.74 11.47
C ARG A 125 10.13 4.25 11.48
N ARG A 126 11.24 4.73 10.91
CA ARG A 126 11.60 6.18 10.88
C ARG A 126 11.11 6.92 9.64
N THR A 127 10.52 6.22 8.67
CA THR A 127 9.96 6.83 7.47
C THR A 127 8.85 7.80 7.88
N PRO A 128 8.81 9.07 7.46
CA PRO A 128 7.77 9.98 7.93
C PRO A 128 6.37 9.51 7.49
N PRO A 129 5.33 9.71 8.31
CA PRO A 129 3.97 9.33 7.95
C PRO A 129 3.45 10.20 6.79
N LEU A 130 2.47 9.69 6.04
CA LEU A 130 1.79 10.48 5.00
C LEU A 130 1.01 11.69 5.57
N SER A 131 0.43 12.53 4.73
CA SER A 131 -0.39 13.66 5.20
C SER A 131 -1.81 13.25 5.59
N ASP A 132 -2.47 14.04 6.45
CA ASP A 132 -3.89 13.83 6.76
C ASP A 132 -4.79 13.99 5.52
N ALA A 133 -4.36 14.83 4.58
CA ALA A 133 -5.04 15.00 3.31
C ALA A 133 -5.02 13.69 2.49
N GLN A 134 -3.86 13.01 2.43
CA GLN A 134 -3.76 11.69 1.80
C GLN A 134 -4.56 10.63 2.57
N ALA A 135 -4.64 10.74 3.90
CA ALA A 135 -5.46 9.84 4.71
C ALA A 135 -6.96 9.95 4.40
N VAL A 136 -7.47 11.18 4.35
CA VAL A 136 -8.88 11.44 4.00
C VAL A 136 -9.17 11.02 2.57
N ARG A 137 -8.24 11.28 1.63
CA ARG A 137 -8.35 10.81 0.24
C ARG A 137 -8.46 9.29 0.16
N ALA A 138 -7.57 8.55 0.83
CA ALA A 138 -7.60 7.09 0.88
C ALA A 138 -8.91 6.56 1.48
N PHE A 139 -9.39 7.18 2.56
CA PHE A 139 -10.64 6.79 3.20
C PHE A 139 -11.86 7.03 2.33
N ASN A 140 -11.96 8.18 1.66
CA ASN A 140 -13.06 8.46 0.74
C ASN A 140 -13.07 7.45 -0.42
N ALA A 141 -11.90 7.15 -1.00
CA ALA A 141 -11.80 6.16 -2.06
C ALA A 141 -12.19 4.75 -1.59
N TYR A 142 -11.84 4.37 -0.36
CA TYR A 142 -12.28 3.11 0.25
C TYR A 142 -13.80 3.05 0.36
N ARG A 143 -14.44 4.12 0.84
CA ARG A 143 -15.90 4.20 0.96
C ARG A 143 -16.58 4.12 -0.41
N ASP A 144 -16.02 4.77 -1.43
CA ASP A 144 -16.53 4.67 -2.80
C ASP A 144 -16.45 3.24 -3.32
N ALA A 145 -15.29 2.59 -3.16
CA ALA A 145 -15.08 1.21 -3.58
C ALA A 145 -16.02 0.24 -2.85
N LEU A 146 -16.24 0.45 -1.55
CA LEU A 146 -17.14 -0.36 -0.74
C LEU A 146 -18.61 -0.15 -1.11
N ALA A 147 -19.03 1.09 -1.42
CA ALA A 147 -20.38 1.38 -1.87
C ALA A 147 -20.68 0.65 -3.18
N VAL A 148 -19.75 0.72 -4.15
CA VAL A 148 -19.85 0.00 -5.43
C VAL A 148 -20.02 -1.50 -5.20
N PHE A 149 -19.16 -2.08 -4.34
CA PHE A 149 -19.19 -3.51 -4.03
C PHE A 149 -20.52 -3.95 -3.41
N ARG A 150 -21.11 -3.11 -2.56
CA ARG A 150 -22.41 -3.33 -1.92
C ARG A 150 -23.61 -2.98 -2.80
N GLN A 151 -23.38 -2.41 -3.97
CA GLN A 151 -24.42 -1.84 -4.84
C GLN A 151 -25.24 -0.74 -4.13
N GLU A 152 -24.58 0.04 -3.28
CA GLU A 152 -25.12 1.18 -2.54
C GLU A 152 -24.66 2.51 -3.18
N GLN A 153 -25.34 3.61 -2.87
CA GLN A 153 -24.85 4.94 -3.26
C GLN A 153 -23.60 5.32 -2.46
N PRO A 154 -22.55 5.87 -3.11
CA PRO A 154 -21.39 6.38 -2.39
C PRO A 154 -21.79 7.44 -1.37
N PRO A 155 -21.25 7.39 -0.15
CA PRO A 155 -21.55 8.40 0.85
C PRO A 155 -20.89 9.72 0.50
N VAL A 156 -21.36 10.81 1.11
CA VAL A 156 -20.71 12.12 1.00
C VAL A 156 -19.27 12.02 1.47
N HIS A 157 -18.34 12.49 0.64
CA HIS A 157 -16.92 12.54 0.93
C HIS A 157 -16.64 13.40 2.16
N LEU A 158 -15.74 12.93 3.02
CA LEU A 158 -15.21 13.76 4.09
C LEU A 158 -14.37 14.89 3.49
N PRO A 159 -14.42 16.10 4.05
CA PRO A 159 -13.65 17.23 3.55
C PRO A 159 -12.14 16.96 3.73
N ILE A 160 -11.39 17.16 2.65
CA ILE A 160 -9.93 17.10 2.69
C ILE A 160 -9.41 18.36 3.42
N PRO A 161 -8.56 18.23 4.46
CA PRO A 161 -7.99 19.38 5.14
C PRO A 161 -7.19 20.28 4.19
N THR A 162 -7.56 21.55 4.06
CA THR A 162 -6.90 22.52 3.15
C THR A 162 -5.96 23.49 3.85
N ASN A 163 -6.02 23.59 5.19
CA ASN A 163 -5.27 24.58 5.99
C ASN A 163 -4.03 24.02 6.69
N LEU A 164 -3.52 22.87 6.25
CA LEU A 164 -2.29 22.30 6.81
C LEU A 164 -1.05 23.00 6.22
N PRO A 165 0.07 23.14 6.96
CA PRO A 165 1.32 23.60 6.36
C PRO A 165 1.73 22.73 5.15
N ARG A 166 2.29 23.29 4.06
CA ARG A 166 2.63 22.51 2.84
C ARG A 166 3.49 21.28 3.10
N HIS A 167 4.47 21.36 4.01
CA HIS A 167 5.32 20.22 4.39
C HIS A 167 4.58 19.13 5.17
N VAL A 168 3.36 19.42 5.64
CA VAL A 168 2.41 18.46 6.24
C VAL A 168 1.40 17.97 5.21
N GLN A 169 1.28 18.62 4.04
CA GLN A 169 0.40 18.23 2.94
C GLN A 169 1.10 17.31 1.93
N GLU A 170 2.36 17.62 1.61
CA GLU A 170 3.20 16.86 0.66
C GLU A 170 3.84 15.66 1.38
N PRO A 171 3.61 14.42 0.90
CA PRO A 171 4.23 13.25 1.51
C PRO A 171 5.75 13.25 1.29
N PRO A 172 6.56 12.68 2.20
CA PRO A 172 7.99 12.52 1.99
C PRO A 172 8.22 11.71 0.72
N ARG A 173 8.96 12.27 -0.24
CA ARG A 173 9.30 11.59 -1.49
C ARG A 173 10.51 10.67 -1.33
N GLU A 174 11.43 11.06 -0.46
CA GLU A 174 12.67 10.34 -0.23
C GLU A 174 13.04 10.32 1.26
N TRP A 175 13.75 9.28 1.67
CA TRP A 175 14.36 9.12 2.98
C TRP A 175 15.72 8.44 2.79
N ASN A 176 16.79 9.06 3.30
CA ASN A 176 18.17 8.64 3.07
C ASN A 176 18.53 8.45 1.57
N GLY A 177 18.02 9.34 0.70
CA GLY A 177 18.29 9.33 -0.74
C GLY A 177 17.59 8.21 -1.51
N LYS A 178 16.60 7.55 -0.91
CA LYS A 178 15.81 6.48 -1.55
C LYS A 178 14.33 6.86 -1.57
N PRO A 179 13.58 6.44 -2.60
CA PRO A 179 12.15 6.71 -2.65
C PRO A 179 11.42 6.11 -1.46
N VAL A 180 10.45 6.84 -0.92
CA VAL A 180 9.67 6.41 0.25
C VAL A 180 8.30 5.90 -0.16
N ILE A 181 7.87 4.80 0.48
CA ILE A 181 6.49 4.32 0.40
C ILE A 181 5.77 4.42 1.75
N SER A 182 4.46 4.34 1.71
CA SER A 182 3.54 4.19 2.84
C SER A 182 4.05 3.27 3.96
N ARG A 183 3.98 3.75 5.22
CA ARG A 183 4.19 2.94 6.44
C ARG A 183 3.26 1.74 6.54
N ALA A 184 2.15 1.72 5.80
CA ALA A 184 1.34 0.50 5.65
C ALA A 184 2.19 -0.74 5.29
N LEU A 185 3.29 -0.56 4.55
CA LEU A 185 4.20 -1.62 4.15
C LEU A 185 5.46 -1.75 5.02
N ALA A 186 5.54 -1.03 6.14
CA ALA A 186 6.61 -1.22 7.13
C ALA A 186 6.55 -2.65 7.68
N PRO A 187 7.68 -3.30 7.96
CA PRO A 187 7.67 -4.68 8.43
C PRO A 187 6.78 -4.88 9.66
N SER A 188 6.85 -4.01 10.67
CA SER A 188 6.00 -4.07 11.86
C SER A 188 4.51 -4.22 11.50
N ASN A 189 4.04 -3.41 10.56
CA ASN A 189 2.71 -3.51 10.00
C ASN A 189 2.50 -4.80 9.22
N LEU A 190 3.37 -5.18 8.30
CA LEU A 190 3.22 -6.43 7.55
C LEU A 190 3.01 -7.64 8.48
N TYR A 191 3.79 -7.76 9.56
CA TYR A 191 3.67 -8.86 10.52
C TYR A 191 2.42 -8.76 11.41
N HIS A 192 2.08 -7.57 11.92
CA HIS A 192 0.92 -7.38 12.81
C HIS A 192 -0.42 -7.41 12.05
N SER A 193 -0.49 -6.66 10.94
CA SER A 193 -1.68 -6.51 10.07
C SER A 193 -2.06 -7.79 9.35
N SER A 194 -1.15 -8.75 9.29
CA SER A 194 -1.33 -10.01 8.60
C SER A 194 -2.55 -10.76 9.14
N GLY A 195 -3.57 -10.84 8.31
CA GLY A 195 -4.82 -11.54 8.63
C GLY A 195 -5.89 -10.71 9.34
N ARG A 196 -5.71 -9.39 9.51
CA ARG A 196 -6.74 -8.48 10.09
C ARG A 196 -6.99 -7.20 9.29
N THR A 197 -6.10 -6.88 8.37
CA THR A 197 -6.12 -5.67 7.55
C THR A 197 -6.31 -5.99 6.07
N TRP A 198 -7.04 -5.13 5.35
CA TRP A 198 -7.06 -5.13 3.88
C TRP A 198 -6.10 -4.09 3.35
N PHE A 199 -5.32 -4.47 2.34
CA PHE A 199 -4.43 -3.55 1.66
C PHE A 199 -5.03 -3.09 0.34
N PHE A 200 -4.78 -1.82 0.05
CA PHE A 200 -5.14 -1.17 -1.20
C PHE A 200 -3.94 -0.43 -1.75
N VAL A 201 -3.73 -0.54 -3.06
CA VAL A 201 -2.74 0.24 -3.81
C VAL A 201 -3.49 1.21 -4.70
N ASP A 202 -3.09 2.49 -4.66
CA ASP A 202 -3.58 3.50 -5.58
C ASP A 202 -2.98 3.29 -6.98
N LEU A 203 -3.84 2.98 -7.93
CA LEU A 203 -3.56 2.77 -9.35
C LEU A 203 -3.64 4.06 -10.16
N SER A 204 -3.95 5.21 -9.54
CA SER A 204 -4.01 6.47 -10.27
C SER A 204 -2.63 6.83 -10.83
N MET A 205 -2.52 6.81 -12.17
CA MET A 205 -1.31 7.20 -12.91
C MET A 205 -0.97 8.70 -12.77
N ALA A 206 -1.89 9.48 -12.20
CA ALA A 206 -1.65 10.88 -11.89
C ALA A 206 -0.60 11.00 -10.78
N GLN A 207 0.21 12.06 -10.85
CA GLN A 207 1.14 12.37 -9.78
C GLN A 207 0.33 12.63 -8.49
N GLY A 208 0.18 11.62 -7.63
CA GLY A 208 -0.44 11.53 -6.30
C GLY A 208 0.02 12.54 -5.25
N ASP A 209 0.50 13.68 -5.71
CA ASP A 209 0.86 14.85 -4.92
C ASP A 209 -0.37 15.74 -4.68
N ASP A 210 -1.44 15.55 -5.47
CA ASP A 210 -2.70 16.28 -5.33
C ASP A 210 -3.73 15.46 -4.53
N PRO A 211 -3.94 15.75 -3.23
CA PRO A 211 -4.88 15.02 -2.41
C PRO A 211 -6.35 15.22 -2.86
N HIS A 212 -6.64 16.22 -3.70
CA HIS A 212 -7.99 16.47 -4.20
C HIS A 212 -8.37 15.61 -5.42
N ARG A 213 -7.40 14.91 -6.02
CA ARG A 213 -7.71 13.96 -7.09
C ARG A 213 -8.32 12.69 -6.51
N PRO A 214 -9.36 12.12 -7.13
CA PRO A 214 -9.86 10.80 -6.76
C PRO A 214 -8.74 9.76 -6.78
N ALA A 215 -8.67 8.90 -5.76
CA ALA A 215 -7.80 7.72 -5.81
C ALA A 215 -8.48 6.61 -6.61
N VAL A 216 -7.68 5.81 -7.31
CA VAL A 216 -8.20 4.64 -8.03
C VAL A 216 -7.66 3.42 -7.33
N LEU A 217 -8.48 2.79 -6.50
CA LEU A 217 -8.01 1.67 -5.70
C LEU A 217 -7.94 0.40 -6.54
N SER A 218 -6.88 -0.37 -6.31
CA SER A 218 -6.90 -1.79 -6.56
C SER A 218 -8.08 -2.46 -5.84
N ARG A 219 -8.42 -3.70 -6.22
CA ARG A 219 -9.22 -4.57 -5.34
C ARG A 219 -8.50 -4.77 -3.99
N PRO A 220 -9.24 -5.09 -2.91
CA PRO A 220 -8.63 -5.48 -1.64
C PRO A 220 -7.68 -6.66 -1.83
N MET A 221 -6.52 -6.61 -1.18
CA MET A 221 -5.49 -7.64 -1.28
C MET A 221 -4.77 -7.91 0.04
N ARG A 222 -3.94 -8.94 0.05
CA ARG A 222 -3.08 -9.32 1.19
C ARG A 222 -1.81 -8.49 1.20
N ALA A 223 -1.11 -8.48 2.33
CA ALA A 223 0.12 -7.70 2.53
C ALA A 223 1.18 -7.94 1.44
N PHE A 224 1.39 -9.20 1.05
CA PHE A 224 2.37 -9.58 0.02
C PHE A 224 1.99 -9.17 -1.39
N ASP A 225 0.71 -9.34 -1.75
CA ASP A 225 0.20 -8.84 -3.01
C ASP A 225 0.38 -7.32 -3.09
N ALA A 226 0.21 -6.60 -1.97
CA ALA A 226 0.45 -5.16 -1.90
C ALA A 226 1.92 -4.79 -2.07
N LEU A 227 2.87 -5.56 -1.50
CA LEU A 227 4.31 -5.36 -1.71
C LEU A 227 4.70 -5.50 -3.18
N VAL A 228 4.23 -6.57 -3.82
CA VAL A 228 4.50 -6.88 -5.23
C VAL A 228 3.86 -5.84 -6.13
N LEU A 229 2.56 -5.56 -5.95
CA LEU A 229 1.87 -4.58 -6.77
C LEU A 229 2.44 -3.16 -6.58
N ALA A 230 2.84 -2.79 -5.36
CA ALA A 230 3.50 -1.52 -5.11
C ALA A 230 4.82 -1.39 -5.87
N ALA A 231 5.64 -2.46 -5.93
CA ALA A 231 6.88 -2.46 -6.67
C ALA A 231 6.63 -2.33 -8.18
N ILE A 232 5.66 -3.07 -8.71
CA ILE A 232 5.27 -2.97 -10.14
C ILE A 232 4.74 -1.57 -10.46
N MET A 233 3.85 -1.03 -9.62
CA MET A 233 3.33 0.32 -9.80
C MET A 233 4.41 1.39 -9.66
N THR A 234 5.45 1.15 -8.86
CA THR A 234 6.61 2.03 -8.80
C THR A 234 7.36 2.08 -10.12
N LEU A 235 7.56 0.93 -10.78
CA LEU A 235 8.17 0.84 -12.10
C LEU A 235 7.32 1.57 -13.16
N VAL A 236 5.99 1.41 -13.08
CA VAL A 236 5.04 2.03 -14.01
C VAL A 236 4.96 3.55 -13.84
N MET A 237 4.95 4.04 -12.60
CA MET A 237 4.78 5.47 -12.27
C MET A 237 6.10 6.23 -12.11
N ASN A 238 7.23 5.51 -12.11
CA ASN A 238 8.55 6.01 -11.72
C ASN A 238 8.58 6.67 -10.33
N ARG A 239 7.72 6.20 -9.42
CA ARG A 239 7.63 6.63 -8.01
C ARG A 239 6.68 5.72 -7.22
N PRO A 240 6.87 5.55 -5.90
CA PRO A 240 6.03 4.66 -5.11
C PRO A 240 4.55 5.11 -5.08
N PRO A 241 3.58 4.19 -5.22
CA PRO A 241 2.16 4.52 -5.10
C PRO A 241 1.77 4.77 -3.64
N LEU A 242 0.61 5.39 -3.44
CA LEU A 242 -0.06 5.38 -2.14
C LEU A 242 -0.54 3.96 -1.84
N VAL A 243 -0.13 3.43 -0.69
CA VAL A 243 -0.62 2.16 -0.15
C VAL A 243 -1.22 2.39 1.23
N PHE A 244 -2.33 1.71 1.53
CA PHE A 244 -2.94 1.83 2.85
C PHE A 244 -3.63 0.54 3.28
N GLY A 245 -3.73 0.40 4.60
CA GLY A 245 -4.39 -0.70 5.28
C GLY A 245 -5.65 -0.22 6.01
N PHE A 246 -6.77 -0.93 5.84
CA PHE A 246 -7.95 -0.78 6.70
C PHE A 246 -8.14 -2.01 7.60
N SER A 247 -8.15 -1.81 8.92
CA SER A 247 -8.32 -2.86 9.94
C SER A 247 -9.55 -2.59 10.81
N GLY A 248 -10.33 -3.64 11.12
CA GLY A 248 -11.49 -3.58 12.00
C GLY A 248 -11.22 -4.25 13.36
N LYS A 249 -11.82 -3.71 14.44
CA LYS A 249 -11.73 -4.34 15.78
C LYS A 249 -12.36 -5.74 15.83
N SER A 250 -13.42 -5.95 15.06
CA SER A 250 -14.11 -7.24 14.87
C SER A 250 -14.24 -7.55 13.38
N PRO A 251 -14.10 -8.82 12.96
CA PRO A 251 -14.41 -9.26 11.60
C PRO A 251 -15.83 -8.86 11.13
N GLU A 252 -16.77 -8.68 12.06
CA GLU A 252 -18.15 -8.27 11.77
C GLU A 252 -18.28 -6.84 11.24
N GLY A 253 -17.27 -5.99 11.50
CA GLY A 253 -17.19 -4.63 10.95
C GLY A 253 -16.55 -4.60 9.56
N LEU A 254 -15.83 -5.66 9.17
CA LEU A 254 -15.17 -5.73 7.88
C LEU A 254 -16.21 -5.80 6.78
N GLY A 255 -16.05 -4.93 5.79
CA GLY A 255 -16.99 -4.80 4.68
C GLY A 255 -18.29 -4.11 5.04
N LYS A 256 -18.38 -3.42 6.19
CA LYS A 256 -19.43 -2.43 6.52
C LYS A 256 -19.00 -1.01 6.17
N MET A 257 -19.95 -0.21 5.69
CA MET A 257 -19.70 1.20 5.36
C MET A 257 -19.37 1.99 6.63
N PRO A 258 -18.10 2.44 6.82
CA PRO A 258 -17.74 3.22 7.98
C PRO A 258 -18.13 4.69 7.80
N VAL A 259 -18.45 5.35 8.92
CA VAL A 259 -18.76 6.80 8.94
C VAL A 259 -17.53 7.66 9.20
N ALA A 260 -16.51 7.10 9.85
CA ALA A 260 -15.25 7.75 10.15
C ALA A 260 -14.12 6.71 10.23
N PHE A 261 -12.88 7.16 10.35
CA PHE A 261 -11.72 6.30 10.57
C PHE A 261 -10.85 6.88 11.69
N ARG A 262 -10.00 6.04 12.27
CA ARG A 262 -8.88 6.49 13.11
C ARG A 262 -7.58 6.27 12.36
N ARG A 263 -6.75 7.29 12.29
CA ARG A 263 -5.42 7.18 11.70
C ARG A 263 -4.46 6.62 12.75
N ALA A 264 -3.65 5.64 12.37
CA ALA A 264 -2.52 5.18 13.17
C ALA A 264 -1.27 5.04 12.31
N HIS A 265 -0.11 5.08 12.97
CA HIS A 265 1.18 4.83 12.34
C HIS A 265 1.41 3.33 12.11
N TYR A 266 0.87 2.50 13.00
CA TYR A 266 0.94 1.06 12.91
C TYR A 266 -0.31 0.41 13.49
N GLU A 267 -0.55 -0.87 13.15
CA GLU A 267 -1.84 -1.51 13.45
C GLU A 267 -2.12 -1.68 14.95
N ALA A 268 -1.11 -2.00 15.76
CA ALA A 268 -1.32 -2.26 17.19
C ALA A 268 -1.14 -1.02 18.09
N ASP A 269 -1.25 0.20 17.54
CA ASP A 269 -1.07 1.47 18.29
C ASP A 269 -2.01 1.54 19.49
N GLY A 270 -1.47 1.21 20.68
CA GLY A 270 -2.22 1.14 21.92
C GLY A 270 -2.80 2.49 22.37
N ARG A 271 -2.39 3.61 21.75
CA ARG A 271 -2.98 4.92 21.98
C ARG A 271 -4.25 5.14 21.16
N VAL A 272 -4.51 4.30 20.16
CA VAL A 272 -5.60 4.42 19.21
C VAL A 272 -6.50 3.19 19.31
N GLU A 273 -7.62 3.31 20.03
CA GLU A 273 -8.59 2.22 20.10
C GLU A 273 -9.62 2.31 18.96
N PRO A 274 -9.67 1.34 18.02
CA PRO A 274 -10.72 1.30 17.00
C PRO A 274 -12.06 0.85 17.59
N THR A 275 -13.16 1.15 16.91
CA THR A 275 -14.50 0.61 17.22
C THR A 275 -15.07 -0.14 16.02
N ALA A 276 -16.21 -0.81 16.18
CA ALA A 276 -16.86 -1.50 15.05
C ALA A 276 -17.20 -0.54 13.89
N ASP A 277 -17.54 0.71 14.21
CA ASP A 277 -17.95 1.74 13.24
C ASP A 277 -16.80 2.68 12.82
N THR A 278 -15.64 2.58 13.49
CA THR A 278 -14.45 3.39 13.20
C THR A 278 -13.23 2.49 13.00
N PRO A 279 -12.99 2.01 11.77
CA PRO A 279 -11.82 1.21 11.47
C PRO A 279 -10.53 2.01 11.61
N LEU A 280 -9.44 1.28 11.80
CA LEU A 280 -8.09 1.82 11.78
C LEU A 280 -7.61 1.96 10.33
N LEU A 281 -7.03 3.11 10.01
CA LEU A 281 -6.34 3.39 8.76
C LEU A 281 -4.83 3.49 9.04
N VAL A 282 -4.07 2.64 8.38
CA VAL A 282 -2.60 2.65 8.40
C VAL A 282 -2.09 3.11 7.04
N LEU A 283 -1.19 4.09 7.05
CA LEU A 283 -0.70 4.83 5.89
C LEU A 283 0.80 5.00 5.92
#